data_AF-A0A3T1CY88-F1
#
_entry.id   AF-A0A3T1CY88-F1
#
_cell.length_a   1.000
_cell.length_b   1.000
_cell.length_c   1.000
_cell.angle_alpha   90.00
_cell.angle_beta   90.00
_cell.angle_gamma   90.00
#
_symmetry.space_group_name_H-M   'P 1'
#
loop_
_entity.id
_entity.type
_entity.pdbx_description
1 polymer ?
#
loop_
_entity_poly.entity_id
_entity_poly.type
_entity_poly.pdbx_seq_one_letter_code
_entity_poly.pdbx_strand_id
1 'polypeptide(L)'
;MRKNGSIASFGDVAKGLSNTNANINVNASVNINGTFIDQIVDKQESSVLMGLYIKNDIAKVLNALAKKAGRGGKSKVANEALKKIFIEAGLM
;
A
#
# COMPACT_ATOMS: atom_id res chain seq x y z
N MET A 1 -5.71 53.27 23.66
CA MET A 1 -6.06 52.89 22.27
C MET A 1 -5.77 51.41 22.07
N ARG A 2 -6.76 50.59 21.72
CA ARG A 2 -6.58 49.16 21.42
C ARG A 2 -6.43 49.00 19.91
N LYS A 3 -5.39 48.29 19.45
CA LYS A 3 -5.18 47.97 18.02
C LYS A 3 -6.14 46.84 17.62
N ASN A 4 -7.01 47.09 16.65
CA ASN A 4 -7.84 46.06 16.03
C ASN A 4 -6.95 45.14 15.18
N GLY A 5 -6.91 43.84 15.49
CA GLY A 5 -6.32 42.84 14.61
C GLY A 5 -7.35 42.40 13.57
N SER A 6 -7.03 42.53 12.28
CA SER A 6 -7.85 41.98 11.20
C SER A 6 -7.57 40.48 11.05
N ILE A 7 -8.61 39.65 11.07
CA ILE A 7 -8.54 38.25 10.65
C ILE A 7 -8.46 38.20 9.12
N ALA A 8 -7.48 37.49 8.58
CA ALA A 8 -7.36 37.26 7.14
C ALA A 8 -8.57 36.50 6.61
N SER A 9 -9.11 36.94 5.47
CA SER A 9 -10.27 36.33 4.81
C SER A 9 -9.90 34.98 4.20
N PHE A 10 -10.84 34.04 4.17
CA PHE A 10 -10.67 32.71 3.58
C PHE A 10 -10.16 32.71 2.12
N GLY A 11 -10.29 33.85 1.41
CA GLY A 11 -9.75 34.04 0.06
C GLY A 11 -8.22 34.16 -0.05
N ASP A 12 -7.52 34.50 1.04
CA ASP A 12 -6.05 34.67 1.02
C ASP A 12 -5.27 33.35 1.13
N VAL A 13 -5.92 32.26 1.52
CA VAL A 13 -5.27 30.95 1.72
C VAL A 13 -5.05 30.19 0.40
N ALA A 14 -5.75 30.57 -0.67
CA ALA A 14 -5.83 29.76 -1.90
C ALA A 14 -4.89 30.20 -3.05
N LYS A 15 -3.93 31.12 -2.83
CA LYS A 15 -3.02 31.61 -3.89
C LYS A 15 -1.62 30.98 -3.86
N GLY A 16 -1.54 29.65 -3.82
CA GLY A 16 -0.26 28.97 -3.58
C GLY A 16 -0.03 27.63 -4.26
N LEU A 17 -0.59 27.35 -5.44
CA LEU A 17 -0.25 26.13 -6.17
C LEU A 17 0.07 26.39 -7.64
N SER A 18 1.32 26.77 -7.90
CA SER A 18 1.89 26.81 -9.25
C SER A 18 2.31 25.39 -9.67
N ASN A 19 1.80 24.97 -10.83
CA ASN A 19 2.16 23.75 -11.54
C ASN A 19 3.66 23.65 -11.80
N THR A 20 4.31 22.60 -11.30
CA THR A 20 5.67 22.22 -11.72
C THR A 20 5.67 20.77 -12.17
N ASN A 21 5.68 20.55 -13.49
CA ASN A 21 5.89 19.24 -14.10
C ASN A 21 7.37 18.83 -13.91
N ALA A 22 7.65 17.98 -12.93
CA ALA A 22 8.97 17.38 -12.76
C ALA A 22 9.00 15.97 -13.38
N ASN A 23 9.75 15.81 -14.47
CA ASN A 23 10.05 14.53 -15.10
C ASN A 23 11.11 13.80 -14.27
N ILE A 24 10.72 12.74 -13.55
CA ILE A 24 11.61 11.99 -12.65
C ILE A 24 12.15 10.76 -13.39
N ASN A 25 13.43 10.79 -13.75
CA ASN A 25 14.17 9.63 -14.24
C ASN A 25 14.75 8.86 -13.04
N VAL A 26 14.14 7.75 -12.66
CA VAL A 26 14.56 6.92 -11.52
C VAL A 26 15.46 5.79 -12.01
N ASN A 27 16.77 5.94 -11.83
CA ASN A 27 17.73 4.84 -11.98
C ASN A 27 17.70 4.00 -10.68
N ALA A 28 16.90 2.93 -10.66
CA ALA A 28 16.73 2.09 -9.48
C ALA A 28 17.84 1.04 -9.39
N SER A 29 18.86 1.31 -8.55
CA SER A 29 19.77 0.28 -8.06
C SER A 29 19.04 -0.57 -7.00
N VAL A 30 18.58 -1.75 -7.39
CA VAL A 30 17.84 -2.68 -6.52
C VAL A 30 18.81 -3.36 -5.55
N ASN A 31 18.72 -3.01 -4.27
CA ASN A 31 19.39 -3.71 -3.18
C ASN A 31 18.52 -4.91 -2.75
N ILE A 32 18.92 -6.12 -3.16
CA ILE A 32 18.16 -7.37 -2.98
C ILE A 32 18.47 -7.96 -1.58
N ASN A 33 18.08 -7.27 -0.52
CA ASN A 33 18.21 -7.77 0.86
C ASN A 33 16.97 -7.45 1.73
N GLY A 34 15.80 -7.29 1.11
CA GLY A 34 14.53 -7.13 1.82
C GLY A 34 13.91 -8.49 2.17
N THR A 35 13.41 -8.64 3.40
CA THR A 35 12.58 -9.77 3.81
C THR A 35 11.35 -9.88 2.90
N PHE A 36 10.73 -11.05 2.80
CA PHE A 36 9.50 -11.25 1.99
C PHE A 36 8.42 -10.19 2.23
N ILE A 37 8.35 -9.62 3.44
CA ILE A 37 7.43 -8.53 3.79
C ILE A 37 7.79 -7.22 3.07
N ASP A 38 9.07 -6.93 2.91
CA ASP A 38 9.59 -5.71 2.28
C ASP A 38 9.31 -5.67 0.78
N GLN A 39 9.05 -6.82 0.17
CA GLN A 39 8.73 -6.96 -1.26
C GLN A 39 7.24 -6.68 -1.58
N ILE A 40 6.36 -6.56 -0.56
CA ILE A 40 4.89 -6.41 -0.73
C ILE A 40 4.47 -4.92 -0.71
N VAL A 41 5.36 -4.03 -1.14
CA VAL A 41 5.10 -2.59 -1.24
C VAL A 41 4.97 -2.20 -2.71
N ASP A 42 3.76 -1.74 -3.05
CA ASP A 42 3.37 -0.92 -4.20
C ASP A 42 3.41 -1.50 -5.63
N LYS A 43 2.41 -2.33 -5.94
CA LYS A 43 1.71 -2.30 -7.23
C LYS A 43 0.19 -2.26 -7.01
N GLN A 44 -0.47 -1.22 -7.51
CA GLN A 44 -1.94 -1.18 -7.57
C GLN A 44 -2.42 -2.10 -8.71
N GLU A 45 -2.50 -3.39 -8.43
CA GLU A 45 -3.27 -4.32 -9.24
C GLU A 45 -4.75 -4.27 -8.82
N SER A 46 -5.66 -4.40 -9.78
CA SER A 46 -7.09 -4.50 -9.48
C SER A 46 -7.33 -5.77 -8.66
N SER A 47 -7.89 -5.62 -7.46
CA SER A 47 -8.25 -6.74 -6.60
C SER A 47 -9.74 -6.99 -6.65
N VAL A 48 -10.13 -8.27 -6.68
CA VAL A 48 -11.53 -8.72 -6.66
C VAL A 48 -11.81 -9.36 -5.31
N LEU A 49 -12.95 -9.03 -4.70
CA LEU A 49 -13.41 -9.71 -3.48
C LEU A 49 -13.88 -11.12 -3.84
N MET A 50 -13.21 -12.13 -3.28
CA MET A 50 -13.59 -13.52 -3.42
C MET A 50 -13.83 -14.14 -2.04
N GLY A 51 -14.99 -14.77 -1.85
CA GLY A 51 -15.30 -15.53 -0.65
C GLY A 51 -14.78 -16.97 -0.78
N LEU A 52 -14.04 -17.44 0.23
CA LEU A 52 -13.53 -18.81 0.28
C LEU A 52 -13.53 -19.34 1.71
N TYR A 53 -13.84 -20.63 1.86
CA TYR A 53 -13.70 -21.32 3.14
C TYR A 53 -12.28 -21.86 3.29
N ILE A 54 -11.65 -21.59 4.43
CA ILE A 54 -10.32 -22.09 4.77
C ILE A 54 -10.37 -22.89 6.07
N LYS A 55 -9.45 -23.85 6.22
CA LYS A 55 -9.30 -24.61 7.46
C LYS A 55 -8.86 -23.69 8.61
N ASN A 56 -9.22 -24.08 9.84
CA ASN A 56 -9.03 -23.27 11.04
C ASN A 56 -7.54 -23.03 11.36
N ASP A 57 -6.70 -24.03 11.18
CA ASP A 57 -5.24 -23.94 11.31
C ASP A 57 -4.64 -22.90 10.34
N ILE A 58 -5.04 -22.93 9.07
CA ILE A 58 -4.63 -21.95 8.06
C ILE A 58 -5.11 -20.55 8.45
N ALA A 59 -6.36 -20.42 8.91
CA ALA A 59 -6.92 -19.14 9.36
C ALA A 59 -6.11 -18.53 10.52
N LYS A 60 -5.67 -19.35 11.49
CA LYS A 60 -4.84 -18.90 12.62
C LYS A 60 -3.49 -18.34 12.13
N VAL A 61 -2.81 -19.07 11.25
CA VAL A 61 -1.53 -18.63 10.67
C VAL A 61 -1.71 -17.34 9.87
N LEU A 62 -2.71 -17.29 8.99
CA LEU A 62 -2.99 -16.11 8.17
C LEU A 62 -3.28 -14.88 9.04
N ASN A 63 -4.08 -15.03 10.10
CA ASN A 63 -4.37 -13.96 11.04
C ASN A 63 -3.12 -13.47 11.79
N ALA A 64 -2.24 -14.39 12.20
CA ALA A 64 -1.00 -14.04 12.89
C ALA A 64 -0.04 -13.25 11.97
N LEU A 65 0.11 -13.67 10.71
CA LEU A 65 0.94 -13.00 9.72
C LEU A 65 0.37 -11.62 9.36
N ALA A 66 -0.95 -11.55 9.13
CA ALA A 66 -1.61 -10.31 8.75
C ALA A 66 -1.55 -9.21 9.82
N LYS A 67 -1.49 -9.58 11.12
CA LYS A 67 -1.33 -8.60 12.21
C LYS A 67 -0.08 -7.73 12.06
N LYS A 68 1.00 -8.30 11.51
CA LYS A 68 2.26 -7.57 11.28
C LYS A 68 2.17 -6.63 10.06
N ALA A 69 1.35 -6.98 9.08
CA ALA A 69 1.24 -6.26 7.80
C ALA A 69 0.20 -5.11 7.81
N GLY A 70 -0.61 -4.99 8.85
CA GLY A 70 -1.61 -3.92 8.99
C GLY A 70 -2.86 -4.11 8.11
N ARG A 71 -3.51 -3.00 7.74
CA ARG A 71 -4.76 -3.00 6.97
C ARG A 71 -4.54 -3.66 5.61
N GLY A 72 -5.38 -4.65 5.27
CA GLY A 72 -5.24 -5.42 4.02
C GLY A 72 -4.18 -6.53 4.07
N GLY A 73 -3.50 -6.71 5.21
CA GLY A 73 -2.44 -7.71 5.38
C GLY A 73 -2.89 -9.15 5.07
N LYS A 74 -4.15 -9.52 5.38
CA LYS A 74 -4.69 -10.85 5.07
C LYS A 74 -4.72 -11.11 3.57
N SER A 75 -5.27 -10.16 2.80
CA SER A 75 -5.37 -10.28 1.35
C SER A 75 -3.99 -10.30 0.70
N LYS A 76 -3.06 -9.46 1.18
CA LYS A 76 -1.66 -9.46 0.74
C LYS A 76 -1.01 -10.83 0.93
N VAL A 77 -1.04 -11.37 2.15
CA VAL A 77 -0.42 -12.66 2.46
C VAL A 77 -1.08 -13.80 1.67
N ALA A 78 -2.41 -13.80 1.56
CA ALA A 78 -3.14 -14.82 0.82
C ALA A 78 -2.81 -14.77 -0.68
N ASN A 79 -2.79 -13.58 -1.29
CA ASN A 79 -2.48 -13.43 -2.71
C ASN A 79 -1.05 -13.87 -3.03
N GLU A 80 -0.06 -13.47 -2.22
CA GLU A 80 1.33 -13.90 -2.46
C GLU A 80 1.49 -15.42 -2.32
N ALA A 81 0.85 -16.03 -1.31
CA ALA A 81 0.88 -17.47 -1.12
C ALA A 81 0.24 -18.22 -2.31
N LEU A 82 -0.92 -17.76 -2.78
CA LEU A 82 -1.61 -18.35 -3.93
C LEU A 82 -0.83 -18.15 -5.23
N LYS A 83 -0.28 -16.96 -5.45
CA LYS A 83 0.54 -16.62 -6.61
C LYS A 83 1.74 -17.54 -6.72
N LYS A 84 2.45 -17.78 -5.60
CA LYS A 84 3.56 -18.73 -5.57
C LYS A 84 3.14 -20.13 -6.02
N ILE A 85 2.03 -20.65 -5.48
CA ILE A 85 1.51 -21.98 -5.83
C ILE A 85 1.12 -22.04 -7.32
N PHE A 86 0.49 -21.00 -7.85
CA PHE A 86 0.07 -20.98 -9.26
C PHE A 86 1.25 -20.89 -10.22
N ILE A 87 2.29 -20.12 -9.89
CA ILE A 87 3.54 -20.08 -10.67
C ILE A 87 4.23 -21.45 -10.65
N GLU A 88 4.38 -22.06 -9.47
CA GLU A 88 4.99 -23.40 -9.34
C GLU A 88 4.21 -24.48 -10.11
N ALA A 89 2.90 -24.30 -10.26
CA ALA A 89 2.04 -25.18 -11.04
C ALA A 89 1.98 -24.84 -12.55
N GLY A 90 2.61 -23.76 -13.01
CA GLY A 90 2.53 -23.29 -14.40
C GLY A 90 1.16 -22.76 -14.82
N LEU A 91 0.36 -22.30 -13.86
CA LEU A 91 -0.98 -21.72 -14.08
C LEU A 91 -0.94 -20.18 -14.21
N MET A 92 0.21 -19.58 -13.89
CA MET A 92 0.56 -18.17 -14.06
C MET A 92 2.02 -18.08 -14.48
#